data_AF-A0AAV4HGV6-F1
#
_entry.id   AF-A0AAV4HGV6-F1
#
_cell.length_a   1.000
_cell.length_b   1.000
_cell.length_c   1.000
_cell.angle_alpha   90.00
_cell.angle_beta   90.00
_cell.angle_gamma   90.00
#
_symmetry.space_group_name_H-M   'P 1'
#
loop_
_entity.id
_entity.type
_entity.pdbx_description
1 polymer ?
#
loop_
_entity_poly.entity_id
_entity_poly.type
_entity_poly.pdbx_seq_one_letter_code
_entity_poly.pdbx_strand_id
1 'polypeptide(L)'
;MTTSATSAGDEQVLALCKEIWEWRLKESPELATFCGFYQYDHLWDDISVDAYTKREICVRAFLERATLLDVKECSKSVGLSHALLIEDLKLYLKGSPYKSYLMPINYIEGIHVDCNQTISFMKFETEEDFDKYILRLKALPKRILQIIEILKEGIKENVVPFSCTMQRVPDQIDMITKTSNLDELDLLEPFKTAHPNIAKEKLTSYQREAKDVMVSDIFPAFEKLKIFLNEEYGKAWRPQEGINSLKDGDAWYQQCLNFHLSCSMTPQEVHNIGLKEVARIRACILQLAQKEELGQTFPEIRVALAKRQQGFFKTKDDVLSFVKDLCYNKIRPKISKLFKDLPDIQMKIEPAPLYMKDAPAGYYLNGTPDGSRDGTFRLNAHRLDE
;
A
#
# COMPACT_ATOMS: atom_id res chain seq x y z
N MET A 1 32.51 22.50 -6.72
CA MET A 1 32.47 21.04 -6.96
C MET A 1 32.29 20.87 -8.45
N THR A 2 33.29 20.31 -9.12
CA THR A 2 33.26 20.03 -10.56
C THR A 2 32.17 19.01 -10.84
N THR A 3 31.13 19.43 -11.55
CA THR A 3 30.19 18.52 -12.22
C THR A 3 31.02 17.66 -13.18
N SER A 4 31.29 16.40 -12.82
CA SER A 4 31.86 15.46 -13.78
C SER A 4 30.88 15.39 -14.94
N ALA A 5 31.36 15.67 -16.16
CA ALA A 5 30.53 15.52 -17.35
C ALA A 5 29.95 14.11 -17.37
N THR A 6 28.62 14.01 -17.47
CA THR A 6 27.88 12.76 -17.64
C THR A 6 28.45 12.03 -18.85
N SER A 7 28.85 10.78 -18.71
CA SER A 7 29.35 10.01 -19.86
C SER A 7 28.21 9.67 -20.81
N ALA A 8 28.52 9.36 -22.07
CA ALA A 8 27.51 8.91 -23.03
C ALA A 8 26.76 7.65 -22.55
N GLY A 9 27.46 6.76 -21.81
CA GLY A 9 26.83 5.60 -21.17
C GLY A 9 25.86 6.00 -20.06
N ASP A 10 26.24 6.98 -19.23
CA ASP A 10 25.34 7.51 -18.20
C ASP A 10 24.07 8.11 -18.81
N GLU A 11 24.19 8.89 -19.89
CA GLU A 11 23.03 9.47 -20.58
C GLU A 11 22.07 8.41 -21.11
N GLN A 12 22.59 7.32 -21.71
CA GLN A 12 21.77 6.23 -22.25
C GLN A 12 21.01 5.48 -21.15
N VAL A 13 21.69 5.14 -20.05
CA VAL A 13 21.05 4.47 -18.91
C VAL A 13 19.99 5.36 -18.29
N LEU A 14 20.31 6.62 -18.02
CA LEU A 14 19.37 7.56 -17.41
C LEU A 14 18.16 7.83 -18.31
N ALA A 15 18.35 7.90 -19.63
CA ALA A 15 17.25 8.02 -20.60
C ALA A 15 16.32 6.80 -20.54
N LEU A 16 16.86 5.58 -20.49
CA LEU A 16 16.04 4.37 -20.38
C LEU A 16 15.31 4.31 -19.02
N CYS A 17 15.98 4.63 -17.92
CA CYS A 17 15.36 4.72 -16.59
C CYS A 17 14.19 5.71 -16.61
N LYS A 18 14.38 6.89 -17.22
CA LYS A 18 13.34 7.92 -17.35
C LYS A 18 12.16 7.42 -18.17
N GLU A 19 12.40 6.81 -19.32
CA GLU A 19 11.35 6.26 -20.19
C GLU A 19 10.51 5.20 -19.45
N ILE A 20 11.17 4.27 -18.76
CA ILE A 20 10.50 3.22 -17.98
C ILE A 20 9.69 3.83 -16.83
N TRP A 21 10.23 4.86 -16.17
CA TRP A 21 9.53 5.56 -15.11
C TRP A 21 8.27 6.27 -15.62
N GLU A 22 8.38 7.02 -16.73
CA GLU A 22 7.24 7.69 -17.37
C GLU A 22 6.18 6.68 -17.84
N TRP A 23 6.60 5.56 -18.43
CA TRP A 23 5.71 4.46 -18.79
C TRP A 23 5.00 3.89 -17.56
N ARG A 24 5.73 3.62 -16.47
CA ARG A 24 5.17 3.05 -15.23
C ARG A 24 4.14 3.98 -14.59
N LEU A 25 4.42 5.29 -14.54
CA LEU A 25 3.48 6.28 -14.03
C LEU A 25 2.19 6.35 -14.85
N LYS A 26 2.30 6.24 -16.18
CA LYS A 26 1.14 6.21 -17.07
C LYS A 26 0.31 4.92 -16.93
N GLU A 27 0.97 3.78 -16.81
CA GLU A 27 0.33 2.46 -16.65
C GLU A 27 -0.26 2.22 -15.26
N SER A 28 0.19 2.98 -14.27
CA SER A 28 -0.28 2.92 -12.88
C SER A 28 -0.61 4.33 -12.36
N PRO A 29 -1.75 4.91 -12.75
CA PRO A 29 -2.18 6.24 -12.32
C PRO A 29 -2.20 6.46 -10.80
N GLU A 30 -2.48 5.42 -10.01
CA GLU A 30 -2.47 5.43 -8.55
C GLU A 30 -1.05 5.60 -8.00
N LEU A 31 -0.08 4.90 -8.61
CA LEU A 31 1.34 5.08 -8.31
C LEU A 31 1.78 6.50 -8.68
N ALA A 32 1.28 7.04 -9.79
CA ALA A 32 1.57 8.41 -10.18
C ALA A 32 1.08 9.41 -9.13
N THR A 33 -0.18 9.32 -8.72
CA THR A 33 -0.73 10.14 -7.62
C THR A 33 0.07 9.95 -6.32
N PHE A 34 0.41 8.70 -5.96
CA PHE A 34 1.25 8.42 -4.80
C PHE A 34 2.63 9.08 -4.88
N CYS A 35 3.27 9.10 -6.05
CA CYS A 35 4.58 9.73 -6.23
C CYS A 35 4.53 11.25 -6.45
N GLY A 36 3.35 11.87 -6.48
CA GLY A 36 3.18 13.32 -6.69
C GLY A 36 3.07 13.75 -8.15
N PHE A 37 2.76 12.81 -9.06
CA PHE A 37 2.53 13.05 -10.47
C PHE A 37 1.03 13.06 -10.78
N TYR A 38 0.44 14.25 -10.78
CA TYR A 38 -1.02 14.44 -10.82
C TYR A 38 -1.63 14.51 -12.23
N GLN A 39 -0.85 14.31 -13.29
CA GLN A 39 -1.36 14.37 -14.66
C GLN A 39 -2.31 13.21 -15.00
N TYR A 40 -2.28 12.11 -14.23
CA TYR A 40 -3.12 10.92 -14.42
C TYR A 40 -4.21 10.77 -13.35
N ASP A 41 -4.42 11.79 -12.53
CA ASP A 41 -5.37 11.75 -11.39
C ASP A 41 -6.83 11.50 -11.78
N HIS A 42 -7.18 11.61 -13.07
CA HIS A 42 -8.50 11.32 -13.62
C HIS A 42 -8.70 9.85 -14.00
N LEU A 43 -7.68 9.00 -13.85
CA LEU A 43 -7.66 7.61 -14.31
C LEU A 43 -7.51 6.62 -13.14
N TRP A 44 -7.99 5.41 -13.36
CA TRP A 44 -7.58 4.19 -12.65
C TRP A 44 -6.77 3.31 -13.61
N ASP A 45 -5.87 2.50 -13.08
CA ASP A 45 -5.16 1.47 -13.84
C ASP A 45 -6.14 0.47 -14.50
N ASP A 46 -5.75 -0.05 -15.66
CA ASP A 46 -6.45 -1.17 -16.30
C ASP A 46 -5.91 -2.49 -15.73
N ILE A 47 -6.73 -3.28 -15.05
CA ILE A 47 -6.33 -4.63 -14.56
C ILE A 47 -6.82 -5.76 -15.46
N SER A 48 -7.31 -5.50 -16.66
CA SER A 48 -7.67 -6.59 -17.56
C SER A 48 -6.48 -7.53 -17.82
N VAL A 49 -6.78 -8.80 -18.11
CA VAL A 49 -5.76 -9.80 -18.48
C VAL A 49 -4.93 -9.33 -19.69
N ASP A 50 -5.58 -8.63 -20.63
CA ASP A 50 -4.92 -8.01 -21.78
C ASP A 50 -3.91 -6.93 -21.35
N ALA A 51 -4.27 -6.07 -20.39
CA ALA A 51 -3.36 -5.08 -19.84
C ALA A 51 -2.13 -5.73 -19.19
N TYR A 52 -2.30 -6.78 -18.39
CA TYR A 52 -1.17 -7.54 -17.82
C TYR A 52 -0.30 -8.19 -18.90
N THR A 53 -0.90 -8.76 -19.94
CA THR A 53 -0.17 -9.36 -21.06
C THR A 53 0.67 -8.31 -21.80
N LYS A 54 0.09 -7.13 -22.08
CA LYS A 54 0.80 -6.00 -22.70
C LYS A 54 1.94 -5.49 -21.82
N ARG A 55 1.73 -5.38 -20.51
CA ARG A 55 2.78 -4.98 -19.56
C ARG A 55 3.94 -5.96 -19.57
N GLU A 56 3.68 -7.27 -19.59
CA GLU A 56 4.76 -8.28 -19.67
C GLU A 56 5.58 -8.13 -20.96
N ILE A 57 4.94 -7.92 -22.11
CA ILE A 57 5.62 -7.67 -23.39
C ILE A 57 6.50 -6.42 -23.30
N CYS A 58 5.96 -5.32 -22.76
CA CYS A 58 6.73 -4.08 -22.59
C CYS A 58 7.92 -4.26 -21.65
N VAL A 59 7.73 -4.91 -20.49
CA VAL A 59 8.81 -5.17 -19.52
C VAL A 59 9.90 -6.05 -20.13
N ARG A 60 9.54 -7.04 -20.95
CA ARG A 60 10.50 -7.87 -21.68
C ARG A 60 11.33 -7.04 -22.66
N ALA A 61 10.69 -6.19 -23.44
CA ALA A 61 11.38 -5.29 -24.36
C ALA A 61 12.31 -4.30 -23.63
N PHE A 62 11.89 -3.77 -22.47
CA PHE A 62 12.75 -2.94 -21.63
C PHE A 62 13.95 -3.70 -21.08
N LEU A 63 13.77 -4.94 -20.63
CA LEU A 63 14.87 -5.77 -20.14
C LEU A 63 15.88 -6.04 -21.26
N GLU A 64 15.42 -6.41 -22.45
CA GLU A 64 16.28 -6.60 -23.61
C GLU A 64 17.12 -5.35 -23.90
N ARG A 65 16.47 -4.18 -23.99
CA ARG A 65 17.16 -2.90 -24.19
C ARG A 65 18.15 -2.60 -23.07
N ALA A 66 17.77 -2.79 -21.81
CA ALA A 66 18.63 -2.54 -20.66
C ALA A 66 19.89 -3.42 -20.71
N THR A 67 19.74 -4.71 -21.05
CA THR A 67 20.88 -5.65 -21.11
C THR A 67 21.87 -5.37 -22.24
N LEU A 68 21.48 -4.61 -23.26
CA LEU A 68 22.34 -4.24 -24.38
C LEU A 68 23.15 -2.95 -24.16
N LEU A 69 22.87 -2.19 -23.09
CA LEU A 69 23.62 -0.97 -22.78
C LEU A 69 25.04 -1.30 -22.29
N ASP A 70 26.04 -0.59 -22.83
CA ASP A 70 27.41 -0.66 -22.32
C ASP A 70 27.56 0.26 -21.10
N VAL A 71 27.87 -0.35 -19.95
CA VAL A 71 28.01 0.34 -18.66
C VAL A 71 29.46 0.46 -18.18
N LYS A 72 30.45 0.10 -19.01
CA LYS A 72 31.88 0.16 -18.62
C LYS A 72 32.33 1.56 -18.25
N GLU A 73 31.86 2.55 -19.00
CA GLU A 73 32.20 3.97 -18.80
C GLU A 73 31.14 4.71 -17.96
N CYS A 74 30.21 3.99 -17.34
CA CYS A 74 29.23 4.60 -16.44
C CYS A 74 29.86 5.01 -15.11
N SER A 75 29.35 6.09 -14.54
CA SER A 75 29.64 6.40 -13.14
C SER A 75 29.11 5.30 -12.22
N LYS A 76 29.73 5.13 -11.04
CA LYS A 76 29.31 4.08 -10.09
C LYS A 76 27.83 4.17 -9.71
N SER A 77 27.30 5.39 -9.59
CA SER A 77 25.90 5.63 -9.24
C SER A 77 24.96 5.15 -10.36
N VAL A 78 25.26 5.52 -11.60
CA VAL A 78 24.42 5.14 -12.75
C VAL A 78 24.55 3.65 -13.06
N GLY A 79 25.74 3.07 -12.93
CA GLY A 79 25.95 1.63 -13.02
C GLY A 79 25.14 0.86 -11.97
N LEU A 80 25.01 1.38 -10.74
CA LEU A 80 24.12 0.80 -9.73
C LEU A 80 22.65 0.92 -10.13
N SER A 81 22.20 2.09 -10.62
CA SER A 81 20.83 2.27 -11.10
C SER A 81 20.48 1.31 -12.23
N HIS A 82 21.40 1.07 -13.16
CA HIS A 82 21.25 0.09 -14.24
C HIS A 82 21.11 -1.34 -13.71
N ALA A 83 21.96 -1.74 -12.77
CA ALA A 83 21.91 -3.06 -12.16
C ALA A 83 20.57 -3.28 -11.43
N LEU A 84 20.12 -2.30 -10.64
CA LEU A 84 18.83 -2.34 -9.95
C LEU A 84 17.66 -2.41 -10.94
N LEU A 85 17.68 -1.59 -12.00
CA LEU A 85 16.66 -1.64 -13.05
C LEU A 85 16.55 -3.02 -13.68
N ILE A 86 17.67 -3.64 -14.04
CA ILE A 86 17.69 -5.00 -14.60
C ILE A 86 17.09 -6.00 -13.62
N GLU A 87 17.46 -5.94 -12.34
CA GLU A 87 16.92 -6.86 -11.34
C GLU A 87 15.41 -6.64 -11.10
N ASP A 88 14.93 -5.40 -11.08
CA ASP A 88 13.49 -5.08 -10.98
C ASP A 88 12.69 -5.65 -12.17
N LEU A 89 13.19 -5.45 -13.40
CA LEU A 89 12.54 -5.97 -14.61
C LEU A 89 12.53 -7.51 -14.63
N LYS A 90 13.64 -8.15 -14.24
CA LYS A 90 13.70 -9.62 -14.09
C LYS A 90 12.74 -10.10 -13.00
N LEU A 91 12.66 -9.41 -11.88
CA LEU A 91 11.81 -9.78 -10.75
C LEU A 91 10.34 -9.77 -11.16
N TYR A 92 9.91 -8.74 -11.91
CA TYR A 92 8.58 -8.68 -12.51
C TYR A 92 8.31 -9.89 -13.43
N LEU A 93 9.20 -10.16 -14.38
CA LEU A 93 9.02 -11.26 -15.35
C LEU A 93 9.07 -12.65 -14.70
N LYS A 94 9.86 -12.84 -13.64
CA LYS A 94 9.88 -14.09 -12.86
C LYS A 94 8.60 -14.26 -12.02
N GLY A 95 7.94 -13.18 -11.64
CA GLY A 95 6.66 -13.20 -10.92
C GLY A 95 5.44 -13.41 -11.82
N SER A 96 5.48 -12.91 -13.07
CA SER A 96 4.35 -12.94 -14.02
C SER A 96 3.68 -14.32 -14.19
N PRO A 97 4.42 -15.45 -14.30
CA PRO A 97 3.82 -16.76 -14.50
C PRO A 97 2.86 -17.21 -13.40
N TYR A 98 3.00 -16.69 -12.17
CA TYR A 98 2.15 -17.03 -11.04
C TYR A 98 0.81 -16.29 -11.05
N LYS A 99 0.65 -15.26 -11.89
CA LYS A 99 -0.60 -14.51 -12.10
C LYS A 99 -1.25 -14.06 -10.78
N SER A 100 -0.45 -13.57 -9.83
CA SER A 100 -0.96 -13.12 -8.52
C SER A 100 -2.03 -12.03 -8.62
N TYR A 101 -2.03 -11.28 -9.73
CA TYR A 101 -3.06 -10.31 -10.06
C TYR A 101 -4.48 -10.89 -10.17
N LEU A 102 -4.64 -12.22 -10.27
CA LEU A 102 -5.93 -12.92 -10.23
C LEU A 102 -6.55 -12.96 -8.83
N MET A 103 -5.82 -12.56 -7.79
CA MET A 103 -6.31 -12.37 -6.42
C MET A 103 -6.14 -10.90 -5.98
N PRO A 104 -6.80 -9.93 -6.64
CA PRO A 104 -6.52 -8.50 -6.48
C PRO A 104 -7.10 -7.87 -5.19
N ILE A 105 -7.81 -8.63 -4.37
CA ILE A 105 -8.48 -8.12 -3.17
C ILE A 105 -8.34 -9.13 -2.01
N ASN A 106 -8.27 -8.62 -0.79
CA ASN A 106 -8.34 -9.34 0.50
C ASN A 106 -8.88 -8.38 1.58
N TYR A 107 -8.95 -8.77 2.86
CA TYR A 107 -9.49 -7.89 3.91
C TYR A 107 -8.61 -6.68 4.29
N ILE A 108 -7.37 -6.61 3.80
CA ILE A 108 -6.42 -5.50 4.05
C ILE A 108 -6.24 -4.65 2.79
N GLU A 109 -6.30 -5.25 1.61
CA GLU A 109 -5.92 -4.65 0.32
C GLU A 109 -7.00 -4.84 -0.73
N GLY A 110 -7.09 -3.92 -1.69
CA GLY A 110 -8.02 -3.99 -2.81
C GLY A 110 -8.88 -2.75 -2.90
N ILE A 111 -9.65 -2.62 -3.98
CA ILE A 111 -10.32 -1.36 -4.35
C ILE A 111 -11.27 -0.79 -3.28
N HIS A 112 -11.80 -1.61 -2.38
CA HIS A 112 -12.67 -1.18 -1.28
C HIS A 112 -11.90 -0.45 -0.16
N VAL A 113 -10.57 -0.63 -0.10
CA VAL A 113 -9.64 0.09 0.78
C VAL A 113 -8.85 1.13 -0.03
N ASP A 114 -8.27 0.70 -1.15
CA ASP A 114 -7.28 1.46 -1.93
C ASP A 114 -7.88 2.70 -2.60
N CYS A 115 -9.19 2.74 -2.84
CA CYS A 115 -9.82 3.92 -3.43
C CYS A 115 -9.70 5.14 -2.51
N ASN A 116 -9.97 4.97 -1.21
CA ASN A 116 -9.81 6.01 -0.19
C ASN A 116 -8.34 6.42 -0.04
N GLN A 117 -7.44 5.44 -0.04
CA GLN A 117 -6.01 5.70 0.08
C GLN A 117 -5.48 6.51 -1.12
N THR A 118 -5.86 6.11 -2.34
CA THR A 118 -5.47 6.81 -3.58
C THR A 118 -5.96 8.26 -3.57
N ILE A 119 -7.19 8.50 -3.13
CA ILE A 119 -7.77 9.86 -3.04
C ILE A 119 -7.04 10.70 -2.00
N SER A 120 -6.61 10.10 -0.88
CA SER A 120 -5.79 10.79 0.13
C SER A 120 -4.43 11.26 -0.38
N PHE A 121 -3.98 10.75 -1.54
CA PHE A 121 -2.74 11.16 -2.17
C PHE A 121 -2.91 12.28 -3.22
N MET A 122 -4.14 12.56 -3.66
CA MET A 122 -4.46 13.59 -4.66
C MET A 122 -4.26 15.01 -4.11
N LYS A 123 -4.16 15.98 -5.02
CA LYS A 123 -4.25 17.41 -4.70
C LYS A 123 -5.68 17.90 -4.81
N PHE A 124 -6.00 18.97 -4.08
CA PHE A 124 -7.33 19.60 -4.04
C PHE A 124 -7.18 21.13 -3.88
N GLU A 125 -6.33 21.74 -4.70
CA GLU A 125 -5.96 23.16 -4.56
C GLU A 125 -6.65 24.05 -5.62
N THR A 126 -7.03 23.46 -6.76
CA THR A 126 -7.57 24.14 -7.95
C THR A 126 -8.85 23.48 -8.45
N GLU A 127 -9.63 24.18 -9.29
CA GLU A 127 -10.81 23.58 -9.96
C GLU A 127 -10.41 22.36 -10.83
N GLU A 128 -9.26 22.40 -11.49
CA GLU A 128 -8.75 21.28 -12.31
C GLU A 128 -8.52 20.01 -11.48
N ASP A 129 -8.07 20.16 -10.23
CA ASP A 129 -7.89 19.02 -9.32
C ASP A 129 -9.23 18.35 -8.99
N PHE A 130 -10.27 19.15 -8.74
CA PHE A 130 -11.62 18.66 -8.50
C PHE A 130 -12.25 18.06 -9.77
N ASP A 131 -11.99 18.62 -10.95
CA ASP A 131 -12.42 18.04 -12.23
C ASP A 131 -11.81 16.63 -12.42
N LYS A 132 -10.50 16.48 -12.19
CA LYS A 132 -9.83 15.16 -12.24
C LYS A 132 -10.41 14.21 -11.21
N TYR A 133 -10.69 14.70 -10.01
CA TYR A 133 -11.28 13.89 -8.95
C TYR A 133 -12.65 13.33 -9.34
N ILE A 134 -13.54 14.18 -9.87
CA ILE A 134 -14.85 13.74 -10.36
C ILE A 134 -14.71 12.73 -11.49
N LEU A 135 -13.80 12.95 -12.43
CA LEU A 135 -13.53 11.99 -13.51
C LEU A 135 -13.05 10.64 -12.98
N ARG A 136 -12.18 10.64 -11.97
CA ARG A 136 -11.71 9.41 -11.30
C ARG A 136 -12.85 8.70 -10.58
N LEU A 137 -13.74 9.42 -9.88
CA LEU A 137 -14.94 8.81 -9.29
C LEU A 137 -15.84 8.19 -10.36
N LYS A 138 -16.07 8.88 -11.48
CA LYS A 138 -16.85 8.34 -12.61
C LYS A 138 -16.20 7.12 -13.28
N ALA A 139 -14.89 6.99 -13.20
CA ALA A 139 -14.16 5.83 -13.73
C ALA A 139 -14.11 4.63 -12.75
N LEU A 140 -14.35 4.85 -11.46
CA LEU A 140 -14.27 3.81 -10.42
C LEU A 140 -15.25 2.62 -10.63
N PRO A 141 -16.51 2.82 -11.09
CA PRO A 141 -17.41 1.70 -11.39
C PRO A 141 -16.81 0.71 -12.41
N LYS A 142 -16.18 1.22 -13.48
CA LYS A 142 -15.50 0.37 -14.47
C LYS A 142 -14.40 -0.44 -13.81
N ARG A 143 -13.59 0.20 -12.95
CA ARG A 143 -12.50 -0.44 -12.21
C ARG A 143 -13.01 -1.58 -11.31
N ILE A 144 -14.11 -1.35 -10.58
CA ILE A 144 -14.75 -2.38 -9.74
C ILE A 144 -15.25 -3.56 -10.59
N LEU A 145 -15.84 -3.31 -11.75
CA LEU A 145 -16.32 -4.37 -12.64
C LEU A 145 -15.15 -5.18 -13.24
N GLN A 146 -14.01 -4.55 -13.52
CA GLN A 146 -12.82 -5.29 -13.95
C GLN A 146 -12.31 -6.26 -12.88
N ILE A 147 -12.48 -5.94 -11.59
CA ILE A 147 -12.12 -6.87 -10.50
C ILE A 147 -12.98 -8.12 -10.57
N ILE A 148 -14.30 -8.00 -10.81
CA ILE A 148 -15.17 -9.17 -10.99
C ILE A 148 -14.65 -10.06 -12.12
N GLU A 149 -14.30 -9.47 -13.27
CA GLU A 149 -13.78 -10.23 -14.41
C GLU A 149 -12.43 -10.91 -14.11
N ILE A 150 -11.54 -10.24 -13.37
CA ILE A 150 -10.27 -10.83 -12.94
C ILE A 150 -10.46 -11.97 -11.94
N LEU A 151 -11.38 -11.82 -10.99
CA LEU A 151 -11.70 -12.87 -10.03
C LEU A 151 -12.33 -14.09 -10.75
N LYS A 152 -13.18 -13.88 -11.75
CA LYS A 152 -13.70 -14.96 -12.62
C LYS A 152 -12.57 -15.67 -13.36
N GLU A 153 -11.58 -14.95 -13.85
CA GLU A 153 -10.41 -15.56 -14.47
C GLU A 153 -9.59 -16.37 -13.44
N GLY A 154 -9.46 -15.87 -12.22
CA GLY A 154 -8.90 -16.61 -11.08
C GLY A 154 -9.59 -17.95 -10.84
N ILE A 155 -10.94 -17.99 -10.90
CA ILE A 155 -11.70 -19.25 -10.82
C ILE A 155 -11.29 -20.21 -11.95
N LYS A 156 -11.23 -19.73 -13.20
CA LYS A 156 -10.88 -20.57 -14.36
C LYS A 156 -9.47 -21.14 -14.28
N GLU A 157 -8.52 -20.35 -13.81
CA GLU A 157 -7.10 -20.73 -13.69
C GLU A 157 -6.80 -21.47 -12.38
N ASN A 158 -7.80 -21.64 -11.49
CA ASN A 158 -7.64 -22.16 -10.13
C ASN A 158 -6.63 -21.34 -9.30
N VAL A 159 -6.55 -20.03 -9.54
CA VAL A 159 -5.75 -19.07 -8.78
C VAL A 159 -6.70 -18.24 -7.92
N VAL A 160 -7.02 -18.79 -6.75
CA VAL A 160 -8.09 -18.31 -5.86
C VAL A 160 -7.60 -18.28 -4.40
N PRO A 161 -8.09 -17.34 -3.57
CA PRO A 161 -7.66 -17.16 -2.19
C PRO A 161 -8.13 -18.30 -1.29
N PHE A 162 -7.50 -18.39 -0.12
CA PHE A 162 -8.03 -19.15 1.01
C PHE A 162 -9.09 -18.31 1.73
N SER A 163 -10.17 -18.93 2.17
CA SER A 163 -11.38 -18.24 2.65
C SER A 163 -11.12 -17.16 3.72
N CYS A 164 -10.18 -17.39 4.64
CA CYS A 164 -9.92 -16.47 5.74
C CYS A 164 -9.48 -15.07 5.28
N THR A 165 -8.88 -14.94 4.08
CA THR A 165 -8.42 -13.63 3.58
C THR A 165 -9.55 -12.81 2.96
N MET A 166 -10.73 -13.39 2.75
CA MET A 166 -11.85 -12.78 2.01
C MET A 166 -13.10 -12.55 2.86
N GLN A 167 -13.26 -13.28 3.97
CA GLN A 167 -14.50 -13.31 4.76
C GLN A 167 -15.01 -11.94 5.22
N ARG A 168 -14.12 -10.96 5.43
CA ARG A 168 -14.48 -9.60 5.89
C ARG A 168 -14.76 -8.61 4.76
N VAL A 169 -14.38 -8.94 3.53
CA VAL A 169 -14.50 -8.02 2.38
C VAL A 169 -15.96 -7.61 2.11
N PRO A 170 -16.96 -8.53 2.16
CA PRO A 170 -18.36 -8.13 2.01
C PRO A 170 -18.83 -7.10 3.04
N ASP A 171 -18.43 -7.23 4.30
CA ASP A 171 -18.79 -6.30 5.38
C ASP A 171 -18.10 -4.94 5.20
N GLN A 172 -16.86 -4.93 4.70
CA GLN A 172 -16.15 -3.70 4.35
C GLN A 172 -16.81 -2.97 3.17
N ILE A 173 -17.35 -3.71 2.20
CA ILE A 173 -18.17 -3.13 1.13
C ILE A 173 -19.45 -2.51 1.72
N ASP A 174 -20.12 -3.20 2.65
CA ASP A 174 -21.31 -2.67 3.33
C ASP A 174 -21.03 -1.36 4.09
N MET A 175 -19.83 -1.20 4.66
CA MET A 175 -19.43 0.07 5.29
C MET A 175 -19.39 1.25 4.30
N ILE A 176 -19.19 0.98 3.01
CA ILE A 176 -19.20 1.99 1.95
C ILE A 176 -20.64 2.21 1.46
N THR A 177 -21.36 1.13 1.14
CA THR A 177 -22.63 1.19 0.39
C THR A 177 -23.86 1.39 1.28
N LYS A 178 -23.79 1.02 2.56
CA LYS A 178 -24.93 1.08 3.51
C LYS A 178 -24.84 2.23 4.51
N THR A 179 -23.97 3.21 4.28
CA THR A 179 -23.92 4.39 5.14
C THR A 179 -25.26 5.14 5.11
N SER A 180 -25.75 5.57 6.28
CA SER A 180 -26.90 6.47 6.39
C SER A 180 -26.53 7.93 6.11
N ASN A 181 -25.24 8.25 6.09
CA ASN A 181 -24.73 9.60 5.90
C ASN A 181 -23.56 9.59 4.91
N LEU A 182 -23.80 10.07 3.68
CA LEU A 182 -22.77 10.16 2.66
C LEU A 182 -21.61 11.07 3.08
N ASP A 183 -21.87 12.11 3.88
CA ASP A 183 -20.84 13.05 4.33
C ASP A 183 -19.82 12.43 5.29
N GLU A 184 -20.09 11.23 5.81
CA GLU A 184 -19.14 10.46 6.62
C GLU A 184 -18.18 9.61 5.80
N LEU A 185 -18.41 9.44 4.49
CA LEU A 185 -17.50 8.68 3.64
C LEU A 185 -16.18 9.41 3.46
N ASP A 186 -15.08 8.69 3.58
CA ASP A 186 -13.73 9.22 3.35
C ASP A 186 -13.55 9.71 1.90
N LEU A 187 -14.31 9.16 0.95
CA LEU A 187 -14.40 9.68 -0.42
C LEU A 187 -14.95 11.12 -0.49
N LEU A 188 -15.66 11.62 0.53
CA LEU A 188 -16.11 13.02 0.56
C LEU A 188 -15.21 13.93 1.41
N GLU A 189 -14.14 13.40 2.00
CA GLU A 189 -13.17 14.17 2.79
C GLU A 189 -12.64 15.42 2.04
N PRO A 190 -12.31 15.36 0.73
CA PRO A 190 -11.80 16.54 0.02
C PRO A 190 -12.75 17.74 -0.01
N PHE A 191 -14.05 17.53 0.24
CA PHE A 191 -15.06 18.59 0.25
C PHE A 191 -15.28 19.21 1.63
N LYS A 192 -14.74 18.61 2.71
CA LYS A 192 -14.97 19.08 4.09
C LYS A 192 -14.21 20.35 4.42
N THR A 193 -13.08 20.60 3.74
CA THR A 193 -12.26 21.80 3.93
C THR A 193 -12.45 22.78 2.78
N ALA A 194 -12.87 24.00 3.09
CA ALA A 194 -12.93 25.07 2.10
C ALA A 194 -11.51 25.45 1.66
N HIS A 195 -11.26 25.44 0.35
CA HIS A 195 -9.99 25.90 -0.22
C HIS A 195 -10.11 27.38 -0.64
N PRO A 196 -9.16 28.27 -0.28
CA PRO A 196 -9.26 29.70 -0.58
C PRO A 196 -9.33 30.02 -2.08
N ASN A 197 -8.84 29.10 -2.93
CA ASN A 197 -8.80 29.29 -4.38
C ASN A 197 -10.05 28.78 -5.11
N ILE A 198 -11.06 28.28 -4.41
CA ILE A 198 -12.24 27.66 -5.02
C ILE A 198 -13.50 28.32 -4.46
N ALA A 199 -14.35 28.83 -5.36
CA ALA A 199 -15.63 29.41 -4.97
C ALA A 199 -16.49 28.38 -4.22
N LYS A 200 -17.13 28.79 -3.13
CA LYS A 200 -17.94 27.90 -2.29
C LYS A 200 -19.05 27.21 -3.10
N GLU A 201 -19.64 27.92 -4.05
CA GLU A 201 -20.69 27.43 -4.93
C GLU A 201 -20.17 26.32 -5.84
N LYS A 202 -18.94 26.44 -6.34
CA LYS A 202 -18.28 25.40 -7.14
C LYS A 202 -17.96 24.17 -6.31
N LEU A 203 -17.39 24.34 -5.12
CA LEU A 203 -17.11 23.22 -4.22
C LEU A 203 -18.39 22.46 -3.84
N THR A 204 -19.49 23.19 -3.60
CA THR A 204 -20.82 22.60 -3.36
C THR A 204 -21.32 21.82 -4.58
N SER A 205 -21.09 22.34 -5.80
CA SER A 205 -21.44 21.65 -7.05
C SER A 205 -20.66 20.35 -7.21
N TYR A 206 -19.34 20.36 -7.00
CA TYR A 206 -18.52 19.15 -7.06
C TYR A 206 -18.92 18.12 -6.01
N GLN A 207 -19.20 18.56 -4.77
CA GLN A 207 -19.66 17.65 -3.71
C GLN A 207 -20.98 16.97 -4.09
N ARG A 208 -21.92 17.72 -4.70
CA ARG A 208 -23.18 17.15 -5.19
C ARG A 208 -22.93 16.13 -6.28
N GLU A 209 -22.11 16.47 -7.27
CA GLU A 209 -21.78 15.55 -8.37
C GLU A 209 -21.08 14.28 -7.86
N ALA A 210 -20.16 14.40 -6.90
CA ALA A 210 -19.52 13.26 -6.27
C ALA A 210 -20.54 12.36 -5.56
N LYS A 211 -21.47 12.95 -4.78
CA LYS A 211 -22.56 12.21 -4.13
C LYS A 211 -23.47 11.50 -5.14
N ASP A 212 -23.81 12.19 -6.24
CA ASP A 212 -24.65 11.63 -7.29
C ASP A 212 -23.97 10.40 -7.91
N VAL A 213 -22.70 10.52 -8.35
CA VAL A 213 -21.91 9.41 -8.91
C VAL A 213 -21.74 8.26 -7.91
N MET A 214 -21.60 8.56 -6.63
CA MET A 214 -21.52 7.52 -5.59
C MET A 214 -22.79 6.67 -5.55
N VAL A 215 -23.96 7.32 -5.49
CA VAL A 215 -25.25 6.65 -5.37
C VAL A 215 -25.66 5.97 -6.68
N SER A 216 -25.46 6.63 -7.83
CA SER A 216 -25.90 6.12 -9.13
C SER A 216 -25.02 5.00 -9.68
N ASP A 217 -23.71 5.06 -9.44
CA ASP A 217 -22.75 4.21 -10.17
C ASP A 217 -21.81 3.42 -9.26
N ILE A 218 -21.19 4.06 -8.25
CA ILE A 218 -20.18 3.40 -7.40
C ILE A 218 -20.82 2.36 -6.47
N PHE A 219 -21.90 2.72 -5.75
CA PHE A 219 -22.56 1.79 -4.83
C PHE A 219 -23.13 0.58 -5.57
N PRO A 220 -23.85 0.72 -6.71
CA PRO A 220 -24.29 -0.44 -7.48
C PRO A 220 -23.14 -1.32 -7.98
N ALA A 221 -21.99 -0.75 -8.34
CA ALA A 221 -20.82 -1.53 -8.75
C ALA A 221 -20.24 -2.34 -7.59
N PHE A 222 -20.12 -1.75 -6.40
CA PHE A 222 -19.70 -2.44 -5.19
C PHE A 222 -20.70 -3.52 -4.75
N GLU A 223 -22.00 -3.25 -4.84
CA GLU A 223 -23.04 -4.25 -4.54
C GLU A 223 -22.97 -5.44 -5.50
N LYS A 224 -22.72 -5.22 -6.79
CA LYS A 224 -22.47 -6.30 -7.76
C LYS A 224 -21.24 -7.13 -7.38
N LEU A 225 -20.15 -6.48 -6.97
CA LEU A 225 -18.95 -7.18 -6.48
C LEU A 225 -19.30 -8.02 -5.24
N LYS A 226 -20.00 -7.45 -4.26
CA LYS A 226 -20.40 -8.16 -3.04
C LYS A 226 -21.26 -9.38 -3.32
N ILE A 227 -22.26 -9.25 -4.20
CA ILE A 227 -23.11 -10.37 -4.63
C ILE A 227 -22.26 -11.47 -5.26
N PHE A 228 -21.39 -11.11 -6.21
CA PHE A 228 -20.49 -12.07 -6.85
C PHE A 228 -19.56 -12.77 -5.83
N LEU A 229 -19.01 -12.02 -4.86
CA LEU A 229 -18.17 -12.59 -3.82
C LEU A 229 -18.89 -13.64 -2.98
N ASN A 230 -20.14 -13.38 -2.62
CA ASN A 230 -20.95 -14.27 -1.78
C ASN A 230 -21.53 -15.46 -2.55
N GLU A 231 -22.00 -15.23 -3.77
CA GLU A 231 -22.79 -16.21 -4.52
C GLU A 231 -21.95 -17.10 -5.44
N GLU A 232 -20.82 -16.62 -5.93
CA GLU A 232 -20.00 -17.32 -6.94
C GLU A 232 -18.56 -17.52 -6.44
N TYR A 233 -17.82 -16.45 -6.19
CA TYR A 233 -16.39 -16.54 -5.84
C TYR A 233 -16.14 -17.30 -4.54
N GLY A 234 -17.03 -17.13 -3.54
CA GLY A 234 -16.94 -17.81 -2.25
C GLY A 234 -16.99 -19.34 -2.35
N LYS A 235 -17.59 -19.88 -3.41
CA LYS A 235 -17.66 -21.33 -3.67
C LYS A 235 -16.36 -21.88 -4.26
N ALA A 236 -15.52 -21.01 -4.81
CA ALA A 236 -14.29 -21.38 -5.51
C ALA A 236 -13.04 -21.30 -4.62
N TRP A 237 -13.15 -20.85 -3.37
CA TRP A 237 -12.00 -20.71 -2.47
C TRP A 237 -11.22 -22.02 -2.32
N ARG A 238 -9.88 -21.91 -2.27
CA ARG A 238 -9.03 -23.08 -2.03
C ARG A 238 -9.22 -23.60 -0.60
N PRO A 239 -9.12 -24.91 -0.34
CA PRO A 239 -9.43 -25.50 0.95
C PRO A 239 -8.28 -25.44 1.96
N GLN A 240 -7.04 -25.22 1.51
CA GLN A 240 -5.85 -25.24 2.37
C GLN A 240 -5.25 -23.84 2.51
N GLU A 241 -4.78 -23.51 3.71
CA GLU A 241 -3.92 -22.36 3.93
C GLU A 241 -2.58 -22.48 3.17
N GLY A 242 -1.91 -21.34 2.99
CA GLY A 242 -0.62 -21.30 2.29
C GLY A 242 -0.75 -21.27 0.76
N ILE A 243 0.25 -20.70 0.11
CA ILE A 243 0.30 -20.59 -1.36
C ILE A 243 0.78 -21.91 -2.01
N ASN A 244 1.45 -22.76 -1.24
CA ASN A 244 1.90 -24.11 -1.64
C ASN A 244 0.73 -25.05 -2.03
N SER A 245 -0.49 -24.71 -1.62
CA SER A 245 -1.70 -25.43 -2.04
C SER A 245 -2.14 -25.16 -3.48
N LEU A 246 -1.57 -24.13 -4.13
CA LEU A 246 -1.77 -23.85 -5.55
C LEU A 246 -0.74 -24.57 -6.43
N LYS A 247 -1.02 -24.65 -7.73
CA LYS A 247 -0.07 -25.19 -8.71
C LYS A 247 1.26 -24.45 -8.63
N ASP A 248 2.36 -25.20 -8.61
CA ASP A 248 3.73 -24.69 -8.47
C ASP A 248 3.95 -23.83 -7.21
N GLY A 249 3.12 -24.03 -6.18
CA GLY A 249 3.03 -23.14 -5.02
C GLY A 249 4.30 -23.06 -4.15
N ASP A 250 5.13 -24.10 -4.10
CA ASP A 250 6.44 -24.02 -3.43
C ASP A 250 7.40 -23.10 -4.18
N ALA A 251 7.43 -23.19 -5.51
CA ALA A 251 8.22 -22.29 -6.35
C ALA A 251 7.65 -20.86 -6.30
N TRP A 252 6.32 -20.72 -6.24
CA TRP A 252 5.67 -19.44 -6.01
C TRP A 252 6.10 -18.84 -4.68
N TYR A 253 6.07 -19.60 -3.59
CA TYR A 253 6.49 -19.11 -2.28
C TYR A 253 7.96 -18.69 -2.28
N GLN A 254 8.84 -19.46 -2.94
CA GLN A 254 10.25 -19.07 -3.13
C GLN A 254 10.37 -17.75 -3.93
N GLN A 255 9.54 -17.54 -4.95
CA GLN A 255 9.55 -16.29 -5.70
C GLN A 255 9.00 -15.12 -4.89
N CYS A 256 8.02 -15.34 -4.01
CA CYS A 256 7.59 -14.35 -3.03
C CYS A 256 8.74 -13.99 -2.09
N LEU A 257 9.56 -14.95 -1.64
CA LEU A 257 10.76 -14.66 -0.86
C LEU A 257 11.77 -13.84 -1.66
N ASN A 258 12.01 -14.17 -2.92
CA ASN A 258 12.91 -13.39 -3.79
C ASN A 258 12.43 -11.95 -4.00
N PHE A 259 11.11 -11.73 -3.98
CA PHE A 259 10.53 -10.39 -4.07
C PHE A 259 10.66 -9.59 -2.76
N HIS A 260 10.45 -10.25 -1.61
CA HIS A 260 10.44 -9.56 -0.31
C HIS A 260 11.82 -9.49 0.36
N LEU A 261 12.73 -10.40 0.04
CA LEU A 261 14.05 -10.49 0.62
C LEU A 261 15.09 -9.93 -0.35
N SER A 262 15.95 -9.07 0.15
CA SER A 262 17.16 -8.60 -0.56
C SER A 262 18.29 -9.63 -0.55
N CYS A 263 18.06 -10.82 0.00
CA CYS A 263 18.99 -11.94 0.03
C CYS A 263 18.32 -13.23 -0.43
N SER A 264 19.09 -14.10 -1.10
CA SER A 264 18.60 -15.41 -1.51
C SER A 264 18.56 -16.34 -0.30
N MET A 265 17.36 -16.77 0.07
CA MET A 265 17.12 -17.72 1.14
C MET A 265 15.97 -18.66 0.77
N THR A 266 16.10 -19.92 1.17
CA THR A 266 15.02 -20.90 1.07
C THR A 266 13.97 -20.69 2.18
N PRO A 267 12.72 -21.13 1.96
CA PRO A 267 11.68 -21.16 3.00
C PRO A 267 12.15 -21.80 4.31
N GLN A 268 12.89 -22.90 4.22
CA GLN A 268 13.37 -23.62 5.40
C GLN A 268 14.44 -22.83 6.17
N GLU A 269 15.34 -22.13 5.47
CA GLU A 269 16.33 -21.27 6.13
C GLU A 269 15.65 -20.11 6.87
N VAL A 270 14.68 -19.45 6.23
CA VAL A 270 13.88 -18.38 6.86
C VAL A 270 13.16 -18.92 8.10
N HIS A 271 12.51 -20.08 7.98
CA HIS A 271 11.81 -20.72 9.10
C HIS A 271 12.76 -21.05 10.27
N ASN A 272 13.92 -21.63 9.97
CA ASN A 272 14.92 -21.99 10.98
C ASN A 272 15.51 -20.76 11.69
N ILE A 273 15.74 -19.65 10.98
CA ILE A 273 16.13 -18.39 11.61
C ILE A 273 15.01 -17.88 12.51
N GLY A 274 13.76 -17.92 12.05
CA GLY A 274 12.59 -17.54 12.84
C GLY A 274 12.49 -18.31 14.15
N LEU A 275 12.63 -19.65 14.13
CA LEU A 275 12.61 -20.48 15.34
C LEU A 275 13.71 -20.10 16.33
N LYS A 276 14.94 -19.86 15.83
CA LYS A 276 16.07 -19.43 16.66
C LYS A 276 15.81 -18.07 17.30
N GLU A 277 15.32 -17.11 16.54
CA GLU A 277 15.04 -15.76 17.04
C GLU A 277 13.86 -15.74 18.01
N VAL A 278 12.81 -16.53 17.77
CA VAL A 278 11.70 -16.70 18.74
C VAL A 278 12.24 -17.26 20.06
N ALA A 279 13.07 -18.30 20.03
CA ALA A 279 13.66 -18.85 21.25
C ALA A 279 14.53 -17.81 21.99
N ARG A 280 15.40 -17.11 21.25
CA ARG A 280 16.30 -16.07 21.79
C ARG A 280 15.52 -14.93 22.45
N ILE A 281 14.53 -14.37 21.75
CA ILE A 281 13.70 -13.26 22.24
C ILE A 281 12.88 -13.71 23.46
N ARG A 282 12.31 -14.93 23.43
CA ARG A 282 11.57 -15.45 24.59
C ARG A 282 12.46 -15.59 25.82
N ALA A 283 13.69 -16.06 25.67
CA ALA A 283 14.65 -16.13 26.77
C ALA A 283 14.96 -14.74 27.34
N CYS A 284 15.18 -13.74 26.48
CA CYS A 284 15.39 -12.36 26.92
C CYS A 284 14.19 -11.78 27.69
N ILE A 285 12.97 -12.02 27.21
CA ILE A 285 11.74 -11.57 27.89
C ILE A 285 11.64 -12.19 29.29
N LEU A 286 11.89 -13.49 29.42
CA LEU A 286 11.83 -14.19 30.71
C LEU A 286 12.89 -13.68 31.70
N GLN A 287 14.12 -13.42 31.24
CA GLN A 287 15.18 -12.84 32.07
C GLN A 287 14.82 -11.43 32.58
N LEU A 288 14.28 -10.58 31.69
CA LEU A 288 13.82 -9.24 32.07
C LEU A 288 12.63 -9.32 33.02
N ALA A 289 11.66 -10.19 32.75
CA ALA A 289 10.51 -10.39 33.62
C ALA A 289 10.91 -10.85 35.03
N GLN A 290 11.90 -11.73 35.15
CA GLN A 290 12.42 -12.14 36.45
C GLN A 290 13.06 -10.97 37.19
N LYS A 291 13.90 -10.19 36.50
CA LYS A 291 14.57 -9.00 37.08
C LYS A 291 13.56 -7.94 37.53
N GLU A 292 12.51 -7.75 36.74
CA GLU A 292 11.45 -6.79 37.01
C GLU A 292 10.35 -7.36 37.91
N GLU A 293 10.48 -8.58 38.46
CA GLU A 293 9.48 -9.22 39.33
C GLU A 293 8.07 -9.31 38.70
N LEU A 294 8.01 -9.63 37.41
CA LEU A 294 6.77 -9.78 36.61
C LEU A 294 6.28 -11.22 36.51
N GLY A 295 7.01 -12.20 37.05
CA GLY A 295 6.70 -13.62 36.98
C GLY A 295 7.69 -14.42 36.13
N GLN A 296 7.46 -15.73 36.04
CA GLN A 296 8.37 -16.70 35.41
C GLN A 296 7.79 -17.29 34.12
N THR A 297 6.51 -17.03 33.81
CA THR A 297 5.84 -17.54 32.61
C THR A 297 5.18 -16.41 31.81
N PHE A 298 5.04 -16.56 30.49
CA PHE A 298 4.36 -15.57 29.66
C PHE A 298 2.93 -15.22 30.13
N PRO A 299 2.10 -16.18 30.58
CA PRO A 299 0.81 -15.87 31.19
C PRO A 299 0.94 -15.00 32.46
N GLU A 300 1.86 -15.33 33.37
CA GLU A 300 2.11 -14.52 34.58
C GLU A 300 2.57 -13.11 34.22
N ILE A 301 3.50 -12.99 33.27
CA ILE A 301 4.01 -11.70 32.78
C ILE A 301 2.86 -10.85 32.23
N ARG A 302 1.97 -11.42 31.42
CA ARG A 302 0.80 -10.70 30.90
C ARG A 302 -0.11 -10.22 32.02
N VAL A 303 -0.40 -11.07 33.01
CA VAL A 303 -1.23 -10.69 34.18
C VAL A 303 -0.54 -9.62 35.03
N ALA A 304 0.77 -9.74 35.26
CA ALA A 304 1.54 -8.78 36.04
C ALA A 304 1.63 -7.41 35.34
N LEU A 305 1.84 -7.40 34.02
CA LEU A 305 1.79 -6.17 33.20
C LEU A 305 0.40 -5.53 33.26
N ALA A 306 -0.67 -6.31 33.09
CA ALA A 306 -2.04 -5.82 33.22
C ALA A 306 -2.33 -5.22 34.60
N LYS A 307 -1.76 -5.80 35.67
CA LYS A 307 -1.86 -5.26 37.04
C LYS A 307 -1.00 -4.02 37.27
N ARG A 308 0.18 -3.93 36.64
CA ARG A 308 1.10 -2.78 36.75
C ARG A 308 0.66 -1.58 35.93
N GLN A 309 -0.23 -1.77 34.97
CA GLN A 309 -0.76 -0.68 34.15
C GLN A 309 -1.52 0.33 35.02
N GLN A 310 -0.80 1.36 35.47
CA GLN A 310 -1.41 2.66 35.68
C GLN A 310 -1.74 3.26 34.31
N GLY A 311 -3.01 3.55 34.08
CA GLY A 311 -3.47 4.42 32.99
C GLY A 311 -3.28 3.86 31.58
N PHE A 312 -4.24 3.08 31.11
CA PHE A 312 -4.52 3.08 29.67
C PHE A 312 -4.85 4.51 29.23
N PHE A 313 -4.46 4.86 28.01
CA PHE A 313 -4.97 6.06 27.36
C PHE A 313 -6.50 5.97 27.28
N LYS A 314 -7.20 7.00 27.75
CA LYS A 314 -8.66 6.98 27.82
C LYS A 314 -9.29 7.45 26.52
N THR A 315 -8.53 8.21 25.74
CA THR A 315 -9.00 8.83 24.51
C THR A 315 -7.96 8.68 23.39
N LYS A 316 -8.43 8.80 22.15
CA LYS A 316 -7.57 8.88 20.95
C LYS A 316 -6.57 10.02 21.05
N ASP A 317 -7.00 11.16 21.60
CA ASP A 317 -6.18 12.36 21.74
C ASP A 317 -5.05 12.17 22.75
N ASP A 318 -5.27 11.38 23.81
CA ASP A 318 -4.20 11.05 24.77
C ASP A 318 -3.08 10.24 24.10
N VAL A 319 -3.46 9.23 23.29
CA VAL A 319 -2.50 8.41 22.51
C VAL A 319 -1.71 9.31 21.56
N LEU A 320 -2.42 10.11 20.76
CA LEU A 320 -1.79 10.99 19.77
C LEU A 320 -0.85 12.01 20.43
N SER A 321 -1.28 12.62 21.54
CA SER A 321 -0.48 13.61 22.27
C SER A 321 0.78 12.98 22.86
N PHE A 322 0.66 11.80 23.44
CA PHE A 322 1.81 11.05 23.97
C PHE A 322 2.81 10.71 22.86
N VAL A 323 2.35 10.16 21.74
CA VAL A 323 3.25 9.76 20.65
C VAL A 323 3.88 10.99 19.98
N LYS A 324 3.14 12.09 19.81
CA LYS A 324 3.70 13.36 19.33
C LYS A 324 4.82 13.87 20.22
N ASP A 325 4.60 13.91 21.53
CA ASP A 325 5.64 14.32 22.49
C ASP A 325 6.87 13.39 22.43
N LEU A 326 6.63 12.08 22.40
CA LEU A 326 7.70 11.09 22.30
C LEU A 326 8.55 11.28 21.03
N CYS A 327 7.91 11.39 19.86
CA CYS A 327 8.59 11.52 18.59
C CYS A 327 9.27 12.88 18.44
N TYR A 328 8.54 13.98 18.67
CA TYR A 328 9.03 15.34 18.38
C TYR A 328 9.94 15.90 19.45
N ASN A 329 9.63 15.68 20.73
CA ASN A 329 10.34 16.34 21.83
C ASN A 329 11.38 15.43 22.50
N LYS A 330 11.18 14.11 22.50
CA LYS A 330 12.09 13.17 23.20
C LYS A 330 13.06 12.45 22.26
N ILE A 331 12.59 11.99 21.10
CA ILE A 331 13.39 11.23 20.14
C ILE A 331 14.11 12.17 19.17
N ARG A 332 13.40 13.04 18.44
CA ARG A 332 13.97 13.89 17.36
C ARG A 332 15.25 14.65 17.78
N PRO A 333 15.34 15.28 18.98
CA PRO A 333 16.55 15.98 19.40
C PRO A 333 17.78 15.08 19.63
N LYS A 334 17.58 13.76 19.74
CA LYS A 334 18.65 12.77 19.96
C LYS A 334 19.10 12.10 18.66
N ILE A 335 18.33 12.20 17.57
CA ILE A 335 18.63 11.50 16.30
C ILE A 335 19.96 11.98 15.71
N SER A 336 20.27 13.27 15.79
CA SER A 336 21.53 13.85 15.30
C SER A 336 22.78 13.31 16.00
N LYS A 337 22.63 12.62 17.14
CA LYS A 337 23.73 11.93 17.82
C LYS A 337 24.08 10.59 17.18
N LEU A 338 23.18 10.02 16.37
CA LEU A 338 23.30 8.70 15.77
C LEU A 338 23.42 8.75 14.25
N PHE A 339 22.87 9.78 13.60
CA PHE A 339 22.83 9.92 12.15
C PHE A 339 23.41 11.26 11.71
N LYS A 340 24.30 11.22 10.72
CA LYS A 340 24.96 12.40 10.16
C LYS A 340 24.01 13.22 9.29
N ASP A 341 23.27 12.55 8.42
CA ASP A 341 22.38 13.16 7.44
C ASP A 341 20.93 12.92 7.86
N LEU A 342 20.18 14.01 8.03
CA LEU A 342 18.77 13.96 8.42
C LEU A 342 17.93 14.57 7.29
N PRO A 343 16.80 13.95 6.91
CA PRO A 343 15.90 14.55 5.94
C PRO A 343 15.24 15.80 6.54
N ASP A 344 15.15 16.86 5.73
CA ASP A 344 14.45 18.09 6.09
C ASP A 344 12.92 17.91 6.12
N ILE A 345 12.41 16.84 5.50
CA ILE A 345 10.98 16.50 5.46
C ILE A 345 10.45 16.29 6.88
N GLN A 346 9.36 16.98 7.21
CA GLN A 346 8.70 16.81 8.49
C GLN A 346 7.86 15.52 8.47
N MET A 347 7.82 14.84 9.60
CA MET A 347 6.90 13.72 9.80
C MET A 347 5.66 14.24 10.52
N LYS A 348 4.48 13.99 9.96
CA LYS A 348 3.20 14.20 10.64
C LYS A 348 2.82 12.97 11.46
N ILE A 349 2.04 13.18 12.52
CA ILE A 349 1.46 12.11 13.33
C ILE A 349 -0.04 12.38 13.40
N GLU A 350 -0.81 11.45 12.85
CA GLU A 350 -2.26 11.59 12.67
C GLU A 350 -2.97 10.28 13.01
N PRO A 351 -4.27 10.31 13.39
CA PRO A 351 -5.03 9.08 13.56
C PRO A 351 -5.20 8.36 12.22
N ALA A 352 -5.29 7.04 12.26
CA ALA A 352 -5.76 6.23 11.14
C ALA A 352 -7.23 6.59 10.83
N PRO A 353 -7.61 6.67 9.55
CA PRO A 353 -8.99 6.91 9.15
C PRO A 353 -9.91 5.75 9.55
N LEU A 354 -11.22 5.97 9.55
CA LEU A 354 -12.18 5.00 10.10
C LEU A 354 -12.23 3.69 9.29
N TYR A 355 -12.10 3.77 7.97
CA TYR A 355 -12.03 2.57 7.10
C TYR A 355 -10.84 1.65 7.42
N MET A 356 -9.82 2.16 8.15
CA MET A 356 -8.64 1.43 8.59
C MET A 356 -8.71 0.99 10.07
N LYS A 357 -9.90 0.97 10.70
CA LYS A 357 -10.04 0.57 12.12
C LYS A 357 -9.51 -0.85 12.41
N ASP A 358 -9.56 -1.74 11.43
CA ASP A 358 -9.10 -3.13 11.52
C ASP A 358 -7.65 -3.31 11.03
N ALA A 359 -6.98 -2.23 10.62
CA ALA A 359 -5.60 -2.22 10.16
C ALA A 359 -4.60 -2.30 11.34
N PRO A 360 -3.27 -2.43 11.07
CA PRO A 360 -2.24 -2.48 12.11
C PRO A 360 -2.27 -1.28 13.07
N ALA A 361 -1.67 -1.44 14.25
CA ALA A 361 -1.61 -0.42 15.30
C ALA A 361 -1.01 0.92 14.84
N GLY A 362 -0.15 0.90 13.82
CA GLY A 362 0.27 2.09 13.10
C GLY A 362 0.98 1.77 11.81
N TYR A 363 1.04 2.74 10.90
CA TYR A 363 1.70 2.61 9.61
C TYR A 363 2.24 3.97 9.15
N TYR A 364 3.28 3.95 8.32
CA TYR A 364 3.87 5.16 7.77
C TYR A 364 3.47 5.31 6.30
N LEU A 365 2.95 6.48 5.95
CA LEU A 365 2.73 6.90 4.57
C LEU A 365 3.91 7.76 4.14
N ASN A 366 4.59 7.36 3.07
CA ASN A 366 5.71 8.12 2.53
C ASN A 366 5.24 9.48 2.00
N GLY A 367 6.07 10.50 2.22
CA GLY A 367 5.96 11.78 1.54
C GLY A 367 6.33 11.67 0.06
N THR A 368 6.02 12.70 -0.71
CA THR A 368 6.44 12.78 -2.11
C THR A 368 7.93 13.13 -2.22
N PRO A 369 8.65 12.67 -3.27
CA PRO A 369 10.06 13.00 -3.46
C PRO A 369 10.34 14.51 -3.60
N ASP A 370 9.36 15.28 -4.08
CA ASP A 370 9.45 16.74 -4.24
C ASP A 370 9.12 17.51 -2.95
N GLY A 371 8.74 16.81 -1.87
CA GLY A 371 8.37 17.41 -0.58
C GLY A 371 7.01 18.10 -0.57
N SER A 372 6.21 18.04 -1.64
CA SER A 372 4.88 18.66 -1.67
C SER A 372 3.86 17.98 -0.75
N ARG A 373 4.08 16.70 -0.40
CA ARG A 373 3.35 15.97 0.64
C ARG A 373 4.34 15.42 1.68
N ASP A 374 4.15 15.78 2.94
CA ASP A 374 4.91 15.23 4.05
C ASP A 374 4.65 13.73 4.25
N GLY A 375 5.60 13.03 4.89
CA GLY A 375 5.36 11.68 5.36
C GLY A 375 4.53 11.68 6.65
N THR A 376 3.60 10.75 6.77
CA THR A 376 2.64 10.71 7.89
C THR A 376 2.69 9.36 8.60
N PHE A 377 3.04 9.38 9.89
CA PHE A 377 2.85 8.24 10.77
C PHE A 377 1.41 8.21 11.29
N ARG A 378 0.63 7.24 10.81
CA ARG A 378 -0.77 7.01 11.17
C ARG A 378 -0.84 6.05 12.35
N LEU A 379 -1.57 6.43 13.39
CA LEU A 379 -1.80 5.59 14.57
C LEU A 379 -3.24 5.10 14.59
N ASN A 380 -3.43 3.78 14.67
CA ASN A 380 -4.75 3.19 14.85
C ASN A 380 -5.14 3.29 16.33
N ALA A 381 -5.90 4.34 16.65
CA ALA A 381 -6.44 4.59 17.98
C ALA A 381 -7.93 4.20 18.09
N HIS A 382 -8.46 3.38 17.17
CA HIS A 382 -9.88 2.96 17.21
C HIS A 382 -10.16 1.87 18.24
N ARG A 383 -9.13 1.18 18.72
CA ARG A 383 -9.17 0.12 19.73
C ARG A 383 -8.15 0.45 20.82
N LEU A 384 -8.61 1.09 21.90
CA LEU A 384 -7.74 1.58 22.98
C LEU A 384 -7.48 0.53 24.07
N ASP A 385 -8.24 -0.55 24.03
CA ASP A 385 -8.29 -1.66 24.98
C ASP A 385 -7.57 -2.93 24.47
N GLU A 386 -7.15 -2.93 23.21
CA GLU A 386 -6.20 -3.89 22.62
C GLU A 386 -4.76 -3.37 22.70
#